data_AF-A0A7Y6ZA99-F1
#
_entry.id   AF-A0A7Y6ZA99-F1
#
_cell.length_a   1.000
_cell.length_b   1.000
_cell.length_c   1.000
_cell.angle_alpha   90.00
_cell.angle_beta   90.00
_cell.angle_gamma   90.00
#
_symmetry.space_group_name_H-M   'P 1'
#
loop_
_entity.id
_entity.type
_entity.pdbx_description
1 polymer ?
#
loop_
_entity_poly.entity_id
_entity_poly.type
_entity_poly.pdbx_seq_one_letter_code
_entity_poly.pdbx_strand_id
1 'polypeptide(L)'
;MKKPLAEAGGFFYCLTYTKSDRCFILMVIESHYWREDLKHYARSFAPKKRPPRWSERLVVNFEKDVTIALFMVRRLAEAGRFSSKMRDHRVNLSRFRFNGRPHRLIYKDICELYDLSTEEAVFKDVGFLCNQFIHAGFTYAHRGGDRNWEGLYTSSDFEKKRWVYWVPITEIIKVLELAVLDYPSSMRMSYDADKEEWVVQTD
;
A
#
# COMPACT_ATOMS: atom_id res chain seq x y z
N MET A 1 23.71 -14.95 -34.86
CA MET A 1 22.96 -13.99 -34.02
C MET A 1 23.47 -14.07 -32.60
N LYS A 2 24.15 -13.03 -32.10
CA LYS A 2 24.59 -12.94 -30.70
C LYS A 2 23.57 -12.09 -29.94
N LYS A 3 22.95 -12.64 -28.89
CA LYS A 3 22.14 -11.87 -27.93
C LYS A 3 23.08 -10.99 -27.08
N PRO A 4 22.82 -9.70 -26.87
CA PRO A 4 23.57 -8.95 -25.89
C PRO A 4 23.07 -9.31 -24.48
N LEU A 5 23.97 -9.82 -23.63
CA LEU A 5 23.82 -9.75 -22.19
C LEU A 5 24.12 -8.30 -21.78
N ALA A 6 23.17 -7.64 -21.13
CA ALA A 6 23.44 -6.40 -20.42
C ALA A 6 23.74 -6.74 -18.96
N GLU A 7 24.99 -6.56 -18.55
CA GLU A 7 25.40 -6.62 -17.14
C GLU A 7 25.02 -5.30 -16.47
N ALA A 8 24.15 -5.38 -15.45
CA ALA A 8 23.68 -4.23 -14.70
C ALA A 8 24.69 -3.88 -13.58
N GLY A 9 25.62 -2.97 -13.88
CA GLY A 9 26.43 -2.28 -12.88
C GLY A 9 25.92 -0.86 -12.66
N GLY A 10 25.55 -0.53 -11.41
CA GLY A 10 25.36 0.85 -10.95
C GLY A 10 23.94 1.41 -11.06
N PHE A 11 23.19 1.34 -9.95
CA PHE A 11 21.95 2.09 -9.73
C PHE A 11 22.24 3.60 -9.68
N PHE A 12 22.15 4.31 -10.80
CA PHE A 12 21.85 5.74 -10.90
C PHE A 12 21.66 6.07 -12.39
N TYR A 13 20.42 6.10 -12.89
CA TYR A 13 20.14 6.63 -14.22
C TYR A 13 19.62 8.06 -14.12
N CYS A 14 20.55 9.02 -14.14
CA CYS A 14 20.27 10.37 -14.61
C CYS A 14 20.43 10.36 -16.13
N LEU A 15 19.34 10.61 -16.86
CA LEU A 15 19.33 10.62 -18.32
C LEU A 15 19.93 11.94 -18.84
N THR A 16 21.13 11.87 -19.43
CA THR A 16 21.60 12.94 -20.34
C THR A 16 21.18 12.62 -21.77
N TYR A 17 20.54 13.60 -22.40
CA TYR A 17 19.92 13.52 -23.72
C TYR A 17 20.98 13.51 -24.83
N THR A 18 20.92 12.56 -25.77
CA THR A 18 21.54 12.72 -27.08
C THR A 18 20.58 12.33 -28.20
N LYS A 19 20.60 13.16 -29.24
CA LYS A 19 19.62 13.34 -30.30
C LYS A 19 19.77 12.22 -31.35
N SER A 20 18.86 11.23 -31.37
CA SER A 20 18.65 10.33 -32.50
C SER A 20 17.33 9.58 -32.37
N ASP A 21 16.59 9.52 -33.47
CA ASP A 21 15.20 9.08 -33.64
C ASP A 21 14.91 7.62 -33.23
N ARG A 22 14.87 7.36 -31.94
CA ARG A 22 14.10 6.25 -31.37
C ARG A 22 13.27 6.79 -30.22
N CYS A 23 11.95 6.71 -30.36
CA CYS A 23 11.01 6.92 -29.27
C CYS A 23 11.18 5.79 -28.24
N PHE A 24 12.28 5.82 -27.49
CA PHE A 24 12.41 5.05 -26.27
C PHE A 24 11.64 5.81 -25.21
N ILE A 25 10.34 5.51 -25.06
CA ILE A 25 9.65 5.77 -23.79
C ILE A 25 10.22 4.78 -22.78
N LEU A 26 11.48 4.98 -22.40
CA LEU A 26 12.14 4.31 -21.28
C LEU A 26 11.75 5.09 -20.01
N MET A 27 10.44 5.27 -19.80
CA MET A 27 9.96 5.85 -18.55
C MET A 27 9.75 4.71 -17.54
N VAL A 28 10.90 4.19 -17.12
CA VAL A 28 11.09 3.52 -15.84
C VAL A 28 10.53 4.49 -14.79
N ILE A 29 9.39 4.17 -14.15
CA ILE A 29 8.80 5.00 -13.07
C ILE A 29 9.92 5.45 -12.12
N GLU A 30 10.17 6.76 -12.06
CA GLU A 30 11.15 7.32 -11.15
C GLU A 30 10.64 7.13 -9.72
N SER A 31 11.13 6.10 -9.04
CA SER A 31 10.60 5.69 -7.72
C SER A 31 10.98 6.66 -6.61
N HIS A 32 12.00 7.50 -6.81
CA HIS A 32 12.46 8.47 -5.82
C HIS A 32 11.34 9.39 -5.35
N TYR A 33 10.62 10.03 -6.27
CA TYR A 33 9.57 11.00 -5.93
C TYR A 33 8.42 10.37 -5.15
N TRP A 34 7.96 9.18 -5.57
CA TRP A 34 6.95 8.43 -4.82
C TRP A 34 7.42 8.12 -3.40
N ARG A 35 8.69 7.75 -3.22
CA ARG A 35 9.24 7.45 -1.89
C ARG A 35 9.39 8.69 -1.01
N GLU A 36 9.66 9.86 -1.58
CA GLU A 36 9.65 11.13 -0.83
C GLU A 36 8.26 11.41 -0.26
N ASP A 37 7.22 11.22 -1.06
CA ASP A 37 5.82 11.36 -0.61
C ASP A 37 5.48 10.31 0.47
N LEU A 38 5.87 9.05 0.27
CA LEU A 38 5.67 7.99 1.27
C LEU A 38 6.35 8.31 2.60
N LYS A 39 7.56 8.86 2.56
CA LYS A 39 8.29 9.32 3.75
C LYS A 39 7.56 10.46 4.45
N HIS A 40 6.95 11.38 3.69
CA HIS A 40 6.11 12.42 4.25
C HIS A 40 4.88 11.82 4.95
N TYR A 41 4.17 10.90 4.31
CA TYR A 41 3.01 10.24 4.89
C TYR A 41 3.34 9.47 6.17
N ALA A 42 4.40 8.65 6.16
CA ALA A 42 4.85 7.89 7.34
C ALA A 42 5.07 8.80 8.56
N ARG A 43 5.73 9.95 8.35
CA ARG A 43 5.95 10.96 9.40
C ARG A 43 4.66 11.65 9.84
N SER A 44 3.75 11.89 8.90
CA SER A 44 2.49 12.60 9.18
C SER A 44 1.53 11.77 10.04
N PHE A 45 1.58 10.43 9.90
CA PHE A 45 0.77 9.46 10.62
C PHE A 45 1.31 9.12 12.01
N ALA A 46 2.59 9.39 12.26
CA ALA A 46 3.20 9.18 13.56
C ALA A 46 2.49 9.99 14.68
N PRO A 47 2.46 9.46 15.92
CA PRO A 47 1.84 10.14 17.06
C PRO A 47 2.41 11.56 17.28
N LYS A 48 1.52 12.51 17.56
CA LYS A 48 1.85 13.92 17.82
C LYS A 48 1.63 14.24 19.28
N LYS A 49 2.50 15.08 19.85
CA LYS A 49 2.38 15.57 21.24
C LYS A 49 1.10 16.35 21.50
N ARG A 50 0.59 17.05 20.48
CA ARG A 50 -0.65 17.86 20.57
C ARG A 50 -1.50 17.64 19.31
N PRO A 51 -2.22 16.50 19.21
CA PRO A 51 -3.02 16.22 18.03
C PRO A 51 -4.16 17.24 17.90
N PRO A 52 -4.56 17.61 16.66
CA PRO A 52 -5.69 18.51 16.45
C PRO A 52 -6.99 17.92 17.00
N ARG A 53 -7.94 18.77 17.38
CA ARG A 53 -9.29 18.32 17.75
C ARG A 53 -9.97 17.62 16.59
N TRP A 54 -10.97 16.80 16.91
CA TRP A 54 -11.75 16.10 15.90
C TRP A 54 -12.47 17.11 15.00
N SER A 55 -12.45 16.82 13.70
CA SER A 55 -13.35 17.39 12.70
C SER A 55 -13.53 16.37 11.59
N GLU A 56 -14.70 16.33 10.97
CA GLU A 56 -14.97 15.44 9.84
C GLU A 56 -13.93 15.63 8.72
N ARG A 57 -13.60 16.89 8.39
CA ARG A 57 -12.56 17.22 7.40
C ARG A 57 -11.21 16.58 7.72
N LEU A 58 -10.81 16.57 9.00
CA LEU A 58 -9.55 15.96 9.42
C LEU A 58 -9.56 14.44 9.22
N VAL A 59 -10.67 13.78 9.57
CA VAL A 59 -10.87 12.33 9.39
C VAL A 59 -10.81 11.96 7.91
N VAL A 60 -11.59 12.64 7.08
CA VAL A 60 -11.65 12.39 5.63
C VAL A 60 -10.31 12.62 4.96
N ASN A 61 -9.58 13.67 5.36
CA ASN A 61 -8.23 13.90 4.81
C ASN A 61 -7.26 12.79 5.21
N PHE A 62 -7.31 12.34 6.46
CA PHE A 62 -6.47 11.22 6.90
C PHE A 62 -6.79 9.92 6.15
N GLU A 63 -8.06 9.60 5.93
CA GLU A 63 -8.46 8.43 5.13
C GLU A 63 -7.97 8.52 3.68
N LYS A 64 -8.06 9.71 3.07
CA LYS A 64 -7.49 9.98 1.74
C LYS A 64 -5.99 9.78 1.73
N ASP A 65 -5.28 10.35 2.70
CA ASP A 65 -3.82 10.27 2.80
C ASP A 65 -3.37 8.81 2.94
N VAL A 66 -4.04 8.01 3.77
CA VAL A 66 -3.75 6.57 3.92
C VAL A 66 -4.01 5.82 2.61
N THR A 67 -5.14 6.09 1.95
CA THR A 67 -5.51 5.43 0.69
C THR A 67 -4.51 5.76 -0.42
N ILE A 68 -4.12 7.04 -0.54
CA ILE A 68 -3.13 7.51 -1.50
C ILE A 68 -1.78 6.86 -1.21
N ALA A 69 -1.31 6.89 0.05
CA ALA A 69 -0.03 6.30 0.41
C ALA A 69 0.03 4.80 0.07
N LEU A 70 -1.01 4.02 0.38
CA LEU A 70 -1.05 2.59 0.04
C LEU A 70 -1.21 2.35 -1.47
N PHE A 71 -1.89 3.24 -2.19
CA PHE A 71 -1.90 3.21 -3.65
C PHE A 71 -0.49 3.43 -4.23
N MET A 72 0.29 4.38 -3.69
CA MET A 72 1.68 4.60 -4.10
C MET A 72 2.53 3.34 -3.88
N VAL A 73 2.41 2.69 -2.72
CA VAL A 73 3.08 1.42 -2.44
C VAL A 73 2.69 0.35 -3.46
N ARG A 74 1.38 0.17 -3.71
CA ARG A 74 0.92 -0.81 -4.71
C ARG A 74 1.48 -0.53 -6.09
N ARG A 75 1.49 0.73 -6.51
CA ARG A 75 2.00 1.14 -7.83
C ARG A 75 3.50 0.85 -7.97
N LEU A 76 4.28 1.09 -6.92
CA LEU A 76 5.70 0.78 -6.89
C LEU A 76 5.95 -0.74 -6.88
N ALA A 77 5.12 -1.52 -6.18
CA ALA A 77 5.21 -2.98 -6.17
C ALA A 77 4.95 -3.57 -7.56
N GLU A 78 3.90 -3.14 -8.25
CA GLU A 78 3.58 -3.57 -9.62
C GLU A 78 4.66 -3.15 -10.63
N ALA A 79 5.34 -2.04 -10.38
CA ALA A 79 6.45 -1.58 -11.19
C ALA A 79 7.79 -2.28 -10.87
N GLY A 80 7.79 -3.31 -10.02
CA GLY A 80 9.00 -4.07 -9.65
C GLY A 80 10.03 -3.22 -8.90
N ARG A 81 9.58 -2.27 -8.06
CA ARG A 81 10.47 -1.34 -7.34
C ARG A 81 10.87 -1.78 -5.94
N PHE A 82 10.44 -2.96 -5.53
CA PHE A 82 10.76 -3.51 -4.23
C PHE A 82 11.51 -4.82 -4.36
N SER A 83 12.25 -5.16 -3.32
CA SER A 83 12.92 -6.45 -3.19
C SER A 83 11.97 -7.50 -2.57
N SER A 84 12.48 -8.70 -2.36
CA SER A 84 11.91 -9.77 -1.57
C SER A 84 11.50 -9.30 -0.17
N LYS A 85 12.19 -8.32 0.42
CA LYS A 85 11.84 -7.79 1.74
C LYS A 85 10.41 -7.28 1.81
N MET A 86 9.97 -6.47 0.86
CA MET A 86 8.59 -5.98 0.81
C MET A 86 7.61 -7.11 0.48
N ARG A 87 7.95 -7.96 -0.49
CA ARG A 87 7.08 -9.07 -0.94
C ARG A 87 6.80 -10.08 0.17
N ASP A 88 7.82 -10.37 0.96
CA ASP A 88 7.78 -11.37 2.02
C ASP A 88 7.31 -10.77 3.34
N HIS A 89 7.22 -9.43 3.44
CA HIS A 89 6.65 -8.75 4.60
C HIS A 89 5.20 -9.21 4.83
N ARG A 90 4.88 -9.44 6.10
CA ARG A 90 3.56 -9.83 6.56
C ARG A 90 3.08 -8.82 7.59
N VAL A 91 1.94 -8.22 7.29
CA VAL A 91 1.26 -7.22 8.11
C VAL A 91 0.37 -7.93 9.10
N ASN A 92 0.47 -7.56 10.37
CA ASN A 92 -0.38 -8.10 11.43
C ASN A 92 -1.69 -7.30 11.52
N LEU A 93 -2.81 -7.93 11.23
CA LEU A 93 -4.13 -7.32 11.22
C LEU A 93 -5.06 -8.10 12.14
N SER A 94 -6.15 -7.46 12.56
CA SER A 94 -7.27 -8.17 13.17
C SER A 94 -8.44 -8.19 12.19
N ARG A 95 -9.22 -9.27 12.16
CA ARG A 95 -10.46 -9.35 11.38
C ARG A 95 -11.64 -9.70 12.26
N PHE A 96 -12.82 -9.27 11.85
CA PHE A 96 -14.08 -9.46 12.57
C PHE A 96 -15.14 -9.96 11.62
N ARG A 97 -15.96 -10.90 12.10
CA ARG A 97 -16.92 -11.62 11.26
C ARG A 97 -18.10 -10.72 10.89
N PHE A 98 -18.59 -10.89 9.66
CA PHE A 98 -19.84 -10.26 9.21
C PHE A 98 -21.08 -10.91 9.86
N ASN A 99 -22.00 -10.09 10.37
CA ASN A 99 -23.22 -10.52 11.09
C ASN A 99 -24.41 -10.87 10.19
N GLY A 100 -24.23 -10.87 8.87
CA GLY A 100 -25.19 -11.49 7.94
C GLY A 100 -26.41 -10.65 7.55
N ARG A 101 -26.57 -9.42 8.06
CA ARG A 101 -27.62 -8.48 7.63
C ARG A 101 -27.03 -7.38 6.75
N PRO A 102 -26.87 -7.60 5.44
CA PRO A 102 -26.39 -6.56 4.54
C PRO A 102 -27.46 -5.47 4.43
N HIS A 103 -27.32 -4.39 5.21
CA HIS A 103 -28.11 -3.20 4.95
C HIS A 103 -27.60 -2.54 3.66
N ARG A 104 -28.50 -1.97 2.87
CA ARG A 104 -28.18 -1.12 1.70
C ARG A 104 -27.24 0.07 2.03
N LEU A 105 -27.05 0.38 3.32
CA LEU A 105 -26.24 1.47 3.87
C LEU A 105 -25.08 0.89 4.70
N ILE A 106 -24.20 0.10 4.07
CA ILE A 106 -23.03 -0.53 4.70
C ILE A 106 -22.12 0.50 5.43
N TYR A 107 -22.27 1.78 5.10
CA TYR A 107 -21.45 2.88 5.62
C TYR A 107 -22.01 3.60 6.86
N LYS A 108 -23.13 3.15 7.46
CA LYS A 108 -23.73 3.89 8.59
C LYS A 108 -23.18 3.51 9.97
N ASP A 109 -22.99 2.22 10.25
CA ASP A 109 -22.46 1.75 11.53
C ASP A 109 -21.76 0.39 11.37
N ILE A 110 -20.46 0.33 11.68
CA ILE A 110 -19.69 -0.92 11.62
C ILE A 110 -20.10 -1.92 12.70
N CYS A 111 -20.53 -1.44 13.87
CA CYS A 111 -20.89 -2.25 15.02
C CYS A 111 -22.21 -3.01 14.78
N GLU A 112 -23.10 -2.48 13.92
CA GLU A 112 -24.30 -3.19 13.50
C GLU A 112 -24.01 -4.30 12.47
N LEU A 113 -22.95 -4.14 11.67
CA LEU A 113 -22.66 -5.00 10.52
C LEU A 113 -21.70 -6.14 10.85
N TYR A 114 -20.79 -5.93 11.81
CA TYR A 114 -19.74 -6.86 12.16
C TYR A 114 -19.71 -7.13 13.66
N ASP A 115 -19.37 -8.35 14.03
CA ASP A 115 -19.16 -8.73 15.42
C ASP A 115 -17.74 -8.37 15.86
N LEU A 116 -17.58 -7.15 16.40
CA LEU A 116 -16.31 -6.66 16.91
C LEU A 116 -15.82 -7.41 18.17
N SER A 117 -16.62 -8.31 18.76
CA SER A 117 -16.17 -9.18 19.85
C SER A 117 -15.39 -10.40 19.35
N THR A 118 -15.51 -10.74 18.06
CA THR A 118 -14.83 -11.87 17.42
C THR A 118 -13.51 -11.44 16.78
N GLU A 119 -12.60 -10.92 17.60
CA GLU A 119 -11.28 -10.52 17.11
C GLU A 119 -10.44 -11.74 16.72
N GLU A 120 -10.09 -11.86 15.44
CA GLU A 120 -9.16 -12.86 14.94
C GLU A 120 -7.90 -12.20 14.38
N ALA A 121 -6.75 -12.44 15.01
CA ALA A 121 -5.47 -12.00 14.48
C ALA A 121 -5.11 -12.77 13.20
N VAL A 122 -4.67 -12.05 12.16
CA VAL A 122 -4.30 -12.60 10.87
C VAL A 122 -3.08 -11.90 10.28
N PHE A 123 -2.23 -12.66 9.61
CA PHE A 123 -1.09 -12.15 8.87
C PHE A 123 -1.41 -12.11 7.38
N LYS A 124 -1.22 -10.96 6.75
CA LYS A 124 -1.50 -10.75 5.32
C LYS A 124 -0.32 -10.10 4.63
N ASP A 125 -0.16 -10.37 3.34
CA ASP A 125 0.86 -9.68 2.54
C ASP A 125 0.49 -8.19 2.33
N VAL A 126 1.49 -7.40 1.95
CA VAL A 126 1.32 -5.95 1.71
C VAL A 126 0.37 -5.68 0.54
N GLY A 127 0.30 -6.56 -0.46
CA GLY A 127 -0.63 -6.45 -1.58
C GLY A 127 -2.09 -6.54 -1.14
N PHE A 128 -2.39 -7.47 -0.23
CA PHE A 128 -3.70 -7.61 0.40
C PHE A 128 -4.08 -6.36 1.17
N LEU A 129 -3.16 -5.82 1.99
CA LEU A 129 -3.38 -4.57 2.71
C LEU A 129 -3.73 -3.43 1.74
N CYS A 130 -2.92 -3.23 0.70
CA CYS A 130 -3.17 -2.18 -0.30
C CYS A 130 -4.54 -2.35 -0.97
N ASN A 131 -4.90 -3.59 -1.34
CA ASN A 131 -6.19 -3.89 -1.95
C ASN A 131 -7.37 -3.52 -1.05
N GLN A 132 -7.27 -3.71 0.27
CA GLN A 132 -8.36 -3.35 1.18
C GLN A 132 -8.69 -1.86 1.13
N PHE A 133 -7.69 -0.99 0.97
CA PHE A 133 -7.89 0.45 0.90
C PHE A 133 -8.23 0.95 -0.52
N ILE A 134 -7.57 0.43 -1.56
CA ILE A 134 -7.80 0.84 -2.96
C ILE A 134 -9.21 0.44 -3.41
N HIS A 135 -9.69 -0.73 -2.99
CA HIS A 135 -11.02 -1.24 -3.32
C HIS A 135 -11.98 -1.16 -2.12
N ALA A 136 -11.71 -0.28 -1.17
CA ALA A 136 -12.50 -0.12 0.04
C ALA A 136 -13.97 0.18 -0.31
N GLY A 137 -14.89 -0.65 0.20
CA GLY A 137 -16.30 -0.29 0.23
C GLY A 137 -16.60 0.78 1.30
N PHE A 138 -15.78 0.82 2.34
CA PHE A 138 -15.79 1.81 3.41
C PHE A 138 -14.43 1.78 4.14
N THR A 139 -14.11 2.89 4.79
CA THR A 139 -12.98 3.02 5.71
C THR A 139 -13.42 3.88 6.87
N TYR A 140 -13.04 3.51 8.10
CA TYR A 140 -13.32 4.26 9.31
C TYR A 140 -12.03 4.45 10.09
N ALA A 141 -11.53 5.68 10.13
CA ALA A 141 -10.39 6.01 10.97
C ALA A 141 -10.77 6.09 12.45
N HIS A 142 -9.97 5.47 13.30
CA HIS A 142 -10.14 5.47 14.75
C HIS A 142 -9.04 6.27 15.46
N ARG A 143 -9.44 7.00 16.50
CA ARG A 143 -8.54 7.78 17.35
C ARG A 143 -8.61 7.29 18.79
N GLY A 144 -7.45 7.21 19.41
CA GLY A 144 -7.30 6.92 20.84
C GLY A 144 -7.70 8.08 21.75
N GLY A 145 -7.65 7.82 23.05
CA GLY A 145 -7.97 8.81 24.09
C GLY A 145 -7.04 10.04 24.09
N ASP A 146 -5.80 9.88 23.63
CA ASP A 146 -4.83 10.98 23.46
C ASP A 146 -5.06 11.80 22.18
N ARG A 147 -6.05 11.39 21.36
CA ARG A 147 -6.39 11.90 20.03
C ARG A 147 -5.37 11.54 18.95
N ASN A 148 -4.43 10.64 19.15
CA ASN A 148 -3.65 10.12 18.02
C ASN A 148 -4.48 9.12 17.21
N TRP A 149 -4.10 8.93 15.96
CA TRP A 149 -4.66 7.84 15.15
C TRP A 149 -4.16 6.52 15.73
N GLU A 150 -5.04 5.55 15.91
CA GLU A 150 -4.65 4.20 16.36
C GLU A 150 -4.72 3.20 15.21
N GLY A 151 -5.57 3.45 14.22
CA GLY A 151 -5.75 2.58 13.09
C GLY A 151 -7.03 2.90 12.31
N LEU A 152 -7.35 2.02 11.38
CA LEU A 152 -8.56 2.12 10.56
C LEU A 152 -9.25 0.76 10.48
N TYR A 153 -10.58 0.79 10.49
CA TYR A 153 -11.38 -0.32 10.02
C TYR A 153 -11.61 -0.16 8.51
N THR A 154 -11.37 -1.21 7.74
CA THR A 154 -11.64 -1.18 6.30
C THR A 154 -12.06 -2.56 5.81
N SER A 155 -12.82 -2.57 4.73
CA SER A 155 -13.10 -3.80 4.00
C SER A 155 -13.27 -3.50 2.52
N SER A 156 -12.58 -4.27 1.69
CA SER A 156 -12.76 -4.25 0.24
C SER A 156 -14.18 -4.66 -0.14
N ASP A 157 -14.61 -4.24 -1.33
CA ASP A 157 -15.85 -4.68 -1.94
C ASP A 157 -16.02 -6.21 -2.01
N PHE A 158 -14.91 -6.94 -2.17
CA PHE A 158 -14.86 -8.40 -2.16
C PHE A 158 -15.02 -9.00 -0.75
N GLU A 159 -14.37 -8.43 0.26
CA GLU A 159 -14.35 -8.99 1.63
C GLU A 159 -15.52 -8.50 2.51
N LYS A 160 -16.19 -7.39 2.19
CA LYS A 160 -17.21 -6.74 3.06
C LYS A 160 -18.43 -7.59 3.43
N LYS A 161 -18.63 -8.75 2.80
CA LYS A 161 -19.69 -9.72 3.17
C LYS A 161 -19.18 -10.85 4.06
N ARG A 162 -17.89 -10.84 4.40
CA ARG A 162 -17.19 -11.89 5.14
C ARG A 162 -16.51 -11.31 6.37
N TRP A 163 -15.70 -10.27 6.16
CA TRP A 163 -14.79 -9.73 7.16
C TRP A 163 -14.68 -8.21 7.06
N VAL A 164 -14.53 -7.55 8.21
CA VAL A 164 -13.90 -6.22 8.30
C VAL A 164 -12.53 -6.38 8.95
N TYR A 165 -11.57 -5.57 8.51
CA TYR A 165 -10.21 -5.61 9.01
C TYR A 165 -9.91 -4.36 9.84
N TRP A 166 -9.36 -4.57 11.04
CA TRP A 166 -8.66 -3.53 11.79
C TRP A 166 -7.20 -3.53 11.38
N VAL A 167 -6.75 -2.34 10.96
CA VAL A 167 -5.39 -2.09 10.54
C VAL A 167 -4.76 -1.08 11.50
N PRO A 168 -3.86 -1.52 12.40
CA PRO A 168 -3.13 -0.60 13.28
C PRO A 168 -2.34 0.42 12.46
N ILE A 169 -2.34 1.68 12.88
CA ILE A 169 -1.59 2.73 12.18
C ILE A 169 -0.08 2.45 12.18
N THR A 170 0.40 1.76 13.23
CA THR A 170 1.79 1.35 13.37
C THR A 170 2.21 0.38 12.28
N GLU A 171 1.32 -0.51 11.84
CA GLU A 171 1.57 -1.44 10.74
C GLU A 171 1.60 -0.71 9.39
N ILE A 172 0.72 0.27 9.18
CA ILE A 172 0.77 1.14 7.99
C ILE A 172 2.10 1.89 7.94
N ILE A 173 2.51 2.53 9.04
CA ILE A 173 3.78 3.26 9.13
C ILE A 173 4.96 2.33 8.79
N LYS A 174 5.01 1.11 9.36
CA LYS A 174 6.06 0.13 9.03
C LYS A 174 6.11 -0.19 7.54
N VAL A 175 4.97 -0.41 6.91
CA VAL A 175 4.89 -0.67 5.46
C VAL A 175 5.40 0.53 4.67
N LEU A 176 5.03 1.76 5.05
CA LEU A 176 5.50 2.97 4.37
C LEU A 176 7.01 3.17 4.56
N GLU A 177 7.53 2.98 5.76
CA GLU A 177 8.96 3.09 6.05
C GLU A 177 9.77 2.03 5.29
N LEU A 178 9.27 0.79 5.23
CA LEU A 178 9.85 -0.26 4.41
C LEU A 178 9.83 0.15 2.93
N ALA A 179 8.72 0.70 2.44
CA ALA A 179 8.59 1.17 1.06
C ALA A 179 9.52 2.34 0.74
N VAL A 180 9.93 3.14 1.73
CA VAL A 180 10.91 4.22 1.52
C VAL A 180 12.33 3.65 1.38
N LEU A 181 12.66 2.63 2.17
CA LEU A 181 14.02 2.10 2.29
C LEU A 181 14.33 0.93 1.34
N ASP A 182 13.31 0.24 0.85
CA ASP A 182 13.50 -1.00 0.10
C ASP A 182 13.76 -0.75 -1.38
N TYR A 183 15.02 -0.89 -1.79
CA TYR A 183 15.44 -0.88 -3.19
C TYR A 183 15.94 -2.27 -3.57
N PRO A 184 15.48 -2.84 -4.71
CA PRO A 184 16.06 -4.07 -5.23
C PRO A 184 17.52 -3.82 -5.61
N SER A 185 18.40 -4.77 -5.33
CA SER A 185 19.80 -4.73 -5.76
C SER A 185 19.99 -5.34 -7.16
N SER A 186 19.04 -6.15 -7.62
CA SER A 186 19.06 -6.74 -8.95
C SER A 186 17.67 -6.86 -9.56
N MET A 187 17.61 -6.84 -10.89
CA MET A 187 16.37 -7.00 -11.64
C MET A 187 16.63 -7.92 -12.83
N ARG A 188 15.81 -8.97 -12.97
CA ARG A 188 15.77 -9.84 -14.14
C ARG A 188 14.44 -9.66 -14.85
N MET A 189 14.48 -9.58 -16.17
CA MET A 189 13.29 -9.52 -17.00
C MET A 189 13.26 -10.75 -17.89
N SER A 190 12.16 -11.49 -17.86
CA SER A 190 11.93 -12.65 -18.72
C SER A 190 10.60 -12.48 -19.44
N TYR A 191 10.58 -12.71 -20.75
CA TYR A 191 9.34 -12.69 -21.51
C TYR A 191 8.57 -14.00 -21.30
N ASP A 192 7.32 -13.89 -20.86
CA ASP A 192 6.36 -14.99 -20.72
C ASP A 192 5.51 -15.04 -22.00
N ALA A 193 5.77 -16.04 -22.84
CA ALA A 193 5.12 -16.17 -24.14
C ALA A 193 3.63 -16.51 -24.04
N ASP A 194 3.19 -17.16 -22.96
CA ASP A 194 1.79 -17.53 -22.77
C ASP A 194 0.94 -16.33 -22.36
N LYS A 195 1.54 -15.37 -21.65
CA LYS A 195 0.89 -14.10 -21.26
C LYS A 195 1.15 -12.97 -22.23
N GLU A 196 2.03 -13.18 -23.20
CA GLU A 196 2.57 -12.16 -24.09
C GLU A 196 3.17 -10.94 -23.35
N GLU A 197 3.68 -11.15 -22.12
CA GLU A 197 4.08 -10.08 -21.19
C GLU A 197 5.53 -10.27 -20.68
N TRP A 198 6.18 -9.15 -20.32
CA TRP A 198 7.47 -9.19 -19.62
C TRP A 198 7.26 -9.36 -18.11
N VAL A 199 7.81 -10.44 -17.56
CA VAL A 199 7.84 -10.69 -16.12
C VAL A 199 9.11 -10.07 -15.54
N VAL A 200 8.93 -9.16 -14.58
CA VAL A 200 10.02 -8.54 -13.83
C VAL A 200 10.19 -9.27 -12.50
N GLN A 201 11.41 -9.75 -12.24
CA GLN A 201 11.79 -10.37 -10.98
C GLN A 201 12.90 -9.55 -10.32
N THR A 202 12.68 -9.17 -9.08
CA THR A 202 13.68 -8.53 -8.22
C THR A 202 14.21 -9.53 -7.19
N ASP A 203 15.42 -9.27 -6.70
CA ASP A 203 16.03 -9.99 -5.57
C ASP A 203 15.17 -9.91 -4.31
#